data_AF-A0A8E2EV41-F1
#
_entry.id   AF-A0A8E2EV41-F1
#
_cell.length_a   1.000
_cell.length_b   1.000
_cell.length_c   1.000
_cell.angle_alpha   90.00
_cell.angle_beta   90.00
_cell.angle_gamma   90.00
#
_symmetry.space_group_name_H-M   'P 1'
#
loop_
_entity.id
_entity.type
_entity.pdbx_description
1 polymer ?
#
loop_
_entity_poly.entity_id
_entity_poly.type
_entity_poly.pdbx_seq_one_letter_code
_entity_poly.pdbx_strand_id
1 'polypeptide(L)'
;MKFMVLLLPFALAAPTSECRCECAKPKCSGTFPEVCLCENKAQVNCYEKCGVQPTILPCPMGTSTLEARDTIPTTTLDSTSSLTPTCLCEPTVCTEEWPQSCYCENEVKLNCYNKCGGPLPLIFPCPAAPPV
;
A
#
# COMPACT_ATOMS: atom_id res chain seq x y z
N MET A 1 23.95 -35.34 60.31
CA MET A 1 24.43 -33.98 60.00
C MET A 1 24.55 -33.83 58.49
N LYS A 2 24.05 -32.71 57.95
CA LYS A 2 24.39 -32.06 56.66
C LYS A 2 24.11 -32.84 55.35
N PHE A 3 22.93 -32.63 54.78
CA PHE A 3 22.70 -32.76 53.33
C PHE A 3 23.10 -31.45 52.66
N MET A 4 24.09 -31.47 51.77
CA MET A 4 24.44 -30.34 50.93
C MET A 4 23.48 -30.30 49.73
N VAL A 5 22.62 -29.28 49.70
CA VAL A 5 21.80 -28.94 48.53
C VAL A 5 22.67 -28.08 47.61
N LEU A 6 23.12 -28.67 46.50
CA LEU A 6 23.80 -27.99 45.40
C LEU A 6 22.77 -27.20 44.59
N LEU A 7 22.73 -25.88 44.79
CA LEU A 7 21.95 -24.95 43.98
C LEU A 7 22.69 -24.71 42.64
N LEU A 8 22.22 -25.34 41.56
CA LEU A 8 22.59 -24.94 40.21
C LEU A 8 21.89 -23.62 39.84
N PRO A 9 22.59 -22.63 39.27
CA PRO A 9 21.95 -21.46 38.70
C PRO A 9 21.26 -21.85 37.39
N PHE A 10 19.94 -21.89 37.40
CA PHE A 10 19.14 -21.86 36.18
C PHE A 10 19.37 -20.50 35.51
N ALA A 11 20.23 -20.47 34.50
CA ALA A 11 20.27 -19.36 33.55
C ALA A 11 18.95 -19.38 32.77
N LEU A 12 18.01 -18.49 33.11
CA LEU A 12 16.86 -18.20 32.27
C LEU A 12 17.38 -17.51 31.01
N ALA A 13 17.58 -18.26 29.94
CA ALA A 13 17.65 -17.70 28.59
C ALA A 13 16.25 -17.15 28.27
N ALA A 14 16.08 -15.83 28.35
CA ALA A 14 14.87 -15.19 27.85
C ALA A 14 14.79 -15.47 26.34
N PRO A 15 13.67 -16.00 25.82
CA PRO A 15 13.47 -16.01 24.38
C PRO A 15 13.32 -14.56 23.95
N THR A 16 14.37 -13.97 23.37
CA THR A 16 14.24 -12.73 22.59
C THR A 16 13.51 -13.11 21.30
N SER A 17 12.20 -13.28 21.40
CA SER A 17 11.33 -13.22 20.24
C SER A 17 11.35 -11.76 19.78
N GLU A 18 12.39 -11.39 19.03
CA GLU A 18 12.25 -10.25 18.13
C GLU A 18 11.04 -10.60 17.25
N CYS A 19 9.93 -9.88 17.45
CA CYS A 19 8.79 -9.94 16.53
C CYS A 19 9.25 -9.36 15.19
N ARG A 20 10.00 -10.16 14.43
CA ARG A 20 10.36 -9.81 13.06
C ARG A 20 9.09 -9.91 12.25
N CYS A 21 8.58 -8.77 11.82
CA CYS A 21 7.39 -8.75 10.99
C CYS A 21 7.77 -9.18 9.57
N GLU A 22 7.27 -10.33 9.15
CA GLU A 22 7.62 -10.96 7.87
C GLU A 22 6.44 -10.86 6.91
N CYS A 23 6.67 -10.19 5.77
CA CYS A 23 5.66 -10.01 4.75
C CYS A 23 5.79 -11.10 3.68
N ALA A 24 4.81 -12.01 3.66
CA ALA A 24 4.77 -13.06 2.66
C ALA A 24 4.47 -12.49 1.27
N LYS A 25 5.18 -12.98 0.25
CA LYS A 25 4.84 -12.68 -1.15
C LYS A 25 3.45 -13.24 -1.46
N PRO A 26 2.51 -12.42 -1.96
CA PRO A 26 1.16 -12.91 -2.27
C PRO A 26 1.20 -13.89 -3.44
N LYS A 27 0.28 -14.85 -3.43
CA LYS A 27 -0.03 -15.67 -4.59
C LYS A 27 -1.16 -14.98 -5.36
N CYS A 28 -0.80 -14.13 -6.32
CA CYS A 28 -1.76 -13.46 -7.19
C CYS A 28 -2.13 -14.34 -8.38
N SER A 29 -3.39 -14.28 -8.81
CA SER A 29 -3.93 -15.01 -9.96
C SER A 29 -4.67 -14.02 -10.86
N GLY A 30 -4.76 -14.34 -12.16
CA GLY A 30 -5.36 -13.45 -13.16
C GLY A 30 -4.34 -12.94 -14.17
N THR A 31 -4.74 -11.94 -14.96
CA THR A 31 -3.86 -11.25 -15.91
C THR A 31 -3.62 -9.81 -15.48
N PHE A 32 -2.88 -9.05 -16.27
CA PHE A 32 -2.76 -7.62 -16.05
C PHE A 32 -4.12 -6.90 -16.34
N PRO A 33 -4.62 -5.99 -15.47
CA PRO A 33 -3.96 -5.37 -14.31
C PRO A 33 -4.19 -6.09 -12.96
N GLU A 34 -4.96 -7.17 -12.91
CA GLU A 34 -5.39 -7.87 -11.68
C GLU A 34 -4.21 -8.34 -10.83
N VAL A 35 -3.17 -8.89 -11.46
CA VAL A 35 -1.94 -9.33 -10.75
C VAL A 35 -1.25 -8.16 -10.05
N CYS A 36 -1.13 -7.01 -10.73
CA CYS A 36 -0.52 -5.81 -10.17
C CYS A 36 -1.31 -5.27 -8.98
N LEU A 37 -2.64 -5.22 -9.09
CA LEU A 37 -3.51 -4.78 -7.99
C LEU A 37 -3.39 -5.69 -6.77
N CYS A 38 -3.32 -7.00 -6.99
CA CYS A 38 -3.14 -7.97 -5.93
C CYS A 38 -1.78 -7.80 -5.21
N GLU A 39 -0.70 -7.59 -5.96
CA GLU A 39 0.63 -7.34 -5.38
C GLU A 39 0.65 -6.04 -4.56
N ASN A 40 0.07 -4.96 -5.09
CA ASN A 40 -0.06 -3.69 -4.38
C ASN A 40 -0.88 -3.82 -3.09
N LYS A 41 -2.00 -4.56 -3.13
CA LYS A 41 -2.83 -4.81 -1.95
C LYS A 41 -2.07 -5.58 -0.88
N ALA A 42 -1.25 -6.56 -1.26
CA ALA A 42 -0.44 -7.30 -0.30
C ALA A 42 0.62 -6.42 0.38
N GLN A 43 1.21 -5.48 -0.36
CA GLN A 43 2.17 -4.52 0.19
C GLN A 43 1.51 -3.58 1.20
N VAL A 44 0.29 -3.10 0.93
CA VAL A 44 -0.47 -2.29 1.91
C VAL A 44 -0.82 -3.11 3.15
N ASN A 45 -1.32 -4.34 2.99
CA ASN A 45 -1.62 -5.21 4.13
C ASN A 45 -0.36 -5.52 4.96
N CYS A 46 0.80 -5.64 4.32
CA CYS A 46 2.09 -5.79 4.98
C CYS A 46 2.44 -4.52 5.78
N TYR A 47 2.31 -3.35 5.17
CA TYR A 47 2.54 -2.07 5.85
C TYR A 47 1.64 -1.88 7.07
N GLU A 48 0.36 -2.24 6.99
CA GLU A 48 -0.57 -2.15 8.12
C GLU A 48 -0.15 -3.02 9.31
N LYS A 49 0.40 -4.20 9.04
CA LYS A 49 0.83 -5.14 10.08
C LYS A 49 2.22 -4.82 10.61
N CYS A 50 3.10 -4.33 9.75
CA CYS A 50 4.54 -4.29 10.00
C CYS A 50 5.15 -2.89 9.99
N GLY A 51 4.42 -1.86 9.54
CA GLY A 51 4.94 -0.52 9.31
C GLY A 51 5.99 -0.42 8.18
N VAL A 52 6.20 -1.49 7.40
CA VAL A 52 7.19 -1.55 6.31
C VAL A 52 6.66 -0.79 5.10
N GLN A 53 7.33 0.31 4.72
CA GLN A 53 6.92 1.17 3.60
C GLN A 53 6.63 0.33 2.34
N PRO A 54 5.42 0.42 1.76
CA PRO A 54 5.07 -0.39 0.61
C PRO A 54 5.69 0.17 -0.68
N THR A 55 6.17 -0.72 -1.54
CA THR A 55 6.57 -0.37 -2.92
C THR A 55 5.40 -0.65 -3.85
N ILE A 56 4.54 0.35 -4.07
CA ILE A 56 3.36 0.22 -4.96
C ILE A 56 3.74 0.64 -6.38
N LEU A 57 3.44 -0.20 -7.36
CA LEU A 57 3.63 0.08 -8.78
C LEU A 57 2.31 0.56 -9.40
N PRO A 58 2.31 1.52 -10.34
CA PRO A 58 1.07 1.90 -11.01
C PRO A 58 0.56 0.72 -11.84
N CYS A 59 -0.74 0.42 -11.73
CA CYS A 59 -1.40 -0.65 -12.48
C CYS A 59 -2.29 -0.04 -13.56
N PRO A 60 -1.78 0.27 -14.77
CA PRO A 60 -2.60 0.85 -15.84
C PRO A 60 -3.87 0.02 -16.09
N MET A 61 -5.01 0.54 -15.67
CA MET A 61 -6.30 0.01 -16.09
C MET A 61 -6.57 0.59 -17.46
N GLY A 62 -6.41 -0.21 -18.52
CA GLY A 62 -6.40 0.27 -19.89
C GLY A 62 -7.54 1.24 -20.17
N THR A 63 -7.22 2.52 -20.34
CA THR A 63 -8.05 3.41 -21.15
C THR A 63 -7.78 3.03 -22.58
N SER A 64 -8.63 2.17 -23.13
CA SER A 64 -8.76 2.04 -24.57
C SER A 64 -8.98 3.45 -25.14
N THR A 65 -7.99 3.99 -25.85
CA THR A 65 -8.06 4.81 -27.08
C THR A 65 -6.73 5.58 -27.23
N LEU A 66 -5.77 5.01 -27.96
CA LEU A 66 -4.80 5.77 -28.76
C LEU A 66 -4.46 4.94 -30.01
N GLU A 67 -5.47 4.74 -30.86
CA GLU A 67 -5.22 4.93 -32.29
C GLU A 67 -5.07 6.45 -32.49
N ALA A 68 -3.85 6.93 -32.65
CA ALA A 68 -3.59 8.21 -33.29
C ALA A 68 -2.23 8.10 -33.99
N ARG A 69 -2.33 7.95 -35.31
CA ARG A 69 -1.24 7.91 -36.28
C ARG A 69 -0.23 9.03 -36.06
N ASP A 70 1.03 8.69 -36.35
CA ASP A 70 2.03 9.56 -36.94
C ASP A 70 1.42 10.73 -37.73
N THR A 71 1.55 11.95 -37.21
CA THR A 71 1.95 13.12 -38.01
C THR A 71 2.48 14.21 -37.05
N ILE A 72 3.78 14.47 -37.11
CA ILE A 72 4.40 15.74 -36.66
C ILE A 72 4.34 16.70 -37.86
N PRO A 73 3.90 17.97 -37.72
CA PRO A 73 4.87 19.05 -37.45
C PRO A 73 4.41 20.21 -36.55
N THR A 74 5.33 20.59 -35.65
CA THR A 74 5.90 21.94 -35.46
C THR A 74 5.06 23.10 -34.87
N THR A 75 5.52 23.52 -33.68
CA THR A 75 5.63 24.89 -33.11
C THR A 75 4.37 25.74 -32.91
N THR A 76 4.05 26.08 -31.65
CA THR A 76 3.92 27.47 -31.16
C THR A 76 4.06 27.51 -29.63
N LEU A 77 4.94 28.36 -29.13
CA LEU A 77 5.13 28.70 -27.72
C LEU A 77 4.03 29.69 -27.29
N ASP A 78 3.57 29.59 -26.05
CA ASP A 78 2.73 30.57 -25.33
C ASP A 78 1.21 30.61 -25.59
N SER A 79 0.44 29.94 -24.73
CA SER A 79 -0.61 30.58 -23.92
C SER A 79 -1.40 29.54 -23.13
N THR A 80 -1.49 29.80 -21.82
CA THR A 80 -2.37 29.20 -20.81
C THR A 80 -3.67 28.61 -21.38
N SER A 81 -3.68 27.29 -21.61
CA SER A 81 -4.89 26.51 -21.83
C SER A 81 -4.84 25.33 -20.89
N SER A 82 -5.75 25.37 -19.91
CA SER A 82 -6.01 24.37 -18.89
C SER A 82 -5.72 22.94 -19.36
N LEU A 83 -4.62 22.36 -18.86
CA LEU A 83 -4.51 20.91 -18.79
C LEU A 83 -5.64 20.46 -17.86
N THR A 84 -6.78 20.06 -18.42
CA THR A 84 -7.62 19.10 -17.73
C THR A 84 -6.71 17.96 -17.31
N PRO A 85 -6.54 17.67 -16.02
CA PRO A 85 -5.79 16.48 -15.62
C PRO A 85 -6.50 15.32 -16.30
N THR A 86 -5.81 14.65 -17.23
CA THR A 86 -6.40 13.58 -18.04
C THR A 86 -6.85 12.39 -17.18
N CYS A 87 -6.46 12.38 -15.90
CA CYS A 87 -6.97 11.46 -14.91
C CYS A 87 -7.46 12.22 -13.66
N LEU A 88 -8.76 12.13 -13.41
CA LEU A 88 -9.43 12.70 -12.24
C LEU A 88 -9.78 11.56 -11.28
N CYS A 89 -9.34 11.66 -10.03
CA CYS A 89 -9.75 10.71 -9.00
C CYS A 89 -11.13 11.08 -8.47
N GLU A 90 -12.04 10.12 -8.51
CA GLU A 90 -13.41 10.30 -8.05
C GLU A 90 -13.42 10.56 -6.54
N PRO A 91 -14.19 11.55 -6.05
CA PRO A 91 -14.36 11.75 -4.63
C PRO A 91 -15.11 10.55 -4.04
N THR A 92 -14.52 9.90 -3.05
CA THR A 92 -15.14 8.81 -2.29
C THR A 92 -15.41 9.27 -0.87
N VAL A 93 -16.61 8.99 -0.37
CA VAL A 93 -16.97 9.26 1.03
C VAL A 93 -16.64 8.03 1.86
N CYS A 94 -15.80 8.21 2.87
CA CYS A 94 -15.46 7.16 3.83
C CYS A 94 -16.37 7.26 5.06
N THR A 95 -16.63 6.12 5.71
CA THR A 95 -17.24 6.13 7.06
C THR A 95 -16.34 6.88 8.04
N GLU A 96 -16.90 7.48 9.08
CA GLU A 96 -16.14 8.16 10.13
C GLU A 96 -15.73 7.20 11.28
N GLU A 97 -16.08 5.93 11.18
CA GLU A 97 -15.78 4.91 12.19
C GLU A 97 -14.32 4.43 12.08
N TRP A 98 -13.57 4.52 13.18
CA TRP A 98 -12.22 3.99 13.23
C TRP A 98 -12.21 2.47 13.49
N PRO A 99 -11.38 1.65 12.80
CA PRO A 99 -10.37 1.99 11.79
C PRO A 99 -10.88 2.00 10.34
N GLN A 100 -12.18 1.81 10.11
CA GLN A 100 -12.75 1.69 8.76
C GLN A 100 -12.54 2.95 7.90
N SER A 101 -12.58 4.13 8.52
CA SER A 101 -12.26 5.41 7.89
C SER A 101 -10.86 5.42 7.27
N CYS A 102 -9.85 4.98 8.03
CA CYS A 102 -8.46 4.91 7.60
C CYS A 102 -8.26 3.93 6.43
N TYR A 103 -8.85 2.74 6.52
CA TYR A 103 -8.77 1.74 5.43
C TYR A 103 -9.35 2.30 4.14
N CYS A 104 -10.52 2.94 4.22
CA CYS A 104 -11.15 3.57 3.07
C CYS A 104 -10.28 4.68 2.47
N GLU A 105 -9.74 5.60 3.27
CA GLU A 105 -8.88 6.68 2.76
C GLU A 105 -7.62 6.14 2.06
N ASN A 106 -7.00 5.12 2.64
CA ASN A 106 -5.84 4.45 2.03
C ASN A 106 -6.22 3.79 0.71
N GLU A 107 -7.35 3.10 0.66
CA GLU A 107 -7.85 2.45 -0.55
C GLU A 107 -8.16 3.47 -1.65
N VAL A 108 -8.77 4.61 -1.31
CA VAL A 108 -9.07 5.69 -2.26
C VAL A 108 -7.80 6.26 -2.87
N LYS A 109 -6.78 6.55 -2.05
CA LYS A 109 -5.48 7.03 -2.52
C LYS A 109 -4.78 6.00 -3.42
N LEU A 110 -4.83 4.73 -3.02
CA LEU A 110 -4.22 3.64 -3.78
C LEU A 110 -4.93 3.42 -5.12
N ASN A 111 -6.26 3.42 -5.12
CA ASN A 111 -7.07 3.27 -6.33
C ASN A 111 -6.86 4.43 -7.30
N CYS A 112 -6.77 5.65 -6.77
CA CYS A 112 -6.42 6.84 -7.53
C CYS A 112 -5.03 6.68 -8.19
N TYR A 113 -4.01 6.28 -7.43
CA TYR A 113 -2.68 6.01 -7.97
C TYR A 113 -2.66 4.87 -9.00
N ASN A 114 -3.43 3.80 -8.77
CA ASN A 114 -3.51 2.70 -9.73
C ASN A 114 -4.16 3.13 -11.05
N LYS A 115 -5.24 3.92 -10.98
CA LYS A 115 -5.95 4.44 -12.16
C LYS A 115 -5.13 5.50 -12.91
N CYS A 116 -4.53 6.43 -12.17
CA CYS A 116 -3.96 7.67 -12.71
C CYS A 116 -2.44 7.72 -12.75
N GLY A 117 -1.76 6.80 -12.06
CA GLY A 117 -0.34 6.94 -11.74
C GLY A 117 -0.10 8.14 -10.81
N GLY A 118 1.04 8.81 -10.99
CA GLY A 118 1.44 9.97 -10.19
C GLY A 118 2.46 9.62 -9.09
N PRO A 119 2.66 10.50 -8.10
CA PRO A 119 3.49 10.18 -6.95
C PRO A 119 2.84 9.08 -6.11
N LEU A 120 3.68 8.18 -5.59
CA LEU A 120 3.27 7.12 -4.67
C LEU A 120 2.49 7.71 -3.49
N PRO A 121 1.24 7.28 -3.22
CA PRO A 121 0.47 7.84 -2.13
C PRO A 121 1.07 7.46 -0.78
N LEU A 122 1.03 8.40 0.16
CA LEU A 122 1.31 8.10 1.55
C LEU A 122 0.15 7.29 2.14
N ILE A 123 0.44 6.02 2.45
CA ILE A 123 -0.47 5.11 3.15
C ILE A 123 -0.20 5.26 4.65
N PHE A 124 -1.24 5.39 5.46
CA PHE A 124 -1.13 5.47 6.92
C PHE A 124 -1.42 4.12 7.57
N PRO A 125 -0.76 3.76 8.69
CA PRO A 125 -1.09 2.53 9.38
C PRO A 125 -2.45 2.72 10.04
N CYS A 126 -3.32 1.72 9.95
CA CYS A 126 -4.65 1.73 10.54
C CYS A 126 -4.69 0.80 11.76
N PRO A 127 -4.15 1.20 12.93
CA PRO A 127 -4.22 0.39 14.15
C PRO A 127 -5.66 0.11 14.56
N ALA A 128 -5.86 -0.98 15.29
CA ALA A 128 -7.15 -1.31 15.89
C ALA A 128 -7.67 -0.14 16.74
N ALA A 129 -9.00 0.00 16.80
CA ALA A 129 -9.62 0.95 17.70
C ALA A 129 -9.20 0.64 19.16
N PRO A 130 -8.97 1.68 19.98
CA PRO A 130 -8.76 1.46 21.40
C PRO A 130 -9.99 0.75 22.00
N PRO A 131 -9.79 -0.11 23.02
CA PRO A 131 -10.92 -0.72 23.72
C PRO A 131 -11.80 0.39 24.33
N VAL A 132 -13.12 0.23 24.16
CA VAL A 132 -14.16 1.13 24.69
C VAL A 132 -14.38 0.87 26.18
#